data_AF-A0A1B7X0F9-F1
#
_entry.id   AF-A0A1B7X0F9-F1
#
_cell.length_a   1.000
_cell.length_b   1.000
_cell.length_c   1.000
_cell.angle_alpha   90.00
_cell.angle_beta   90.00
_cell.angle_gamma   90.00
#
_symmetry.space_group_name_H-M   'P 1'
#
loop_
_entity.id
_entity.type
_entity.pdbx_description
1 polymer ?
#
loop_
_entity_poly.entity_id
_entity_poly.type
_entity_poly.pdbx_seq_one_letter_code
_entity_poly.pdbx_strand_id
1 'polypeptide(L)' 'MNPIIEGLSILAKYYPDDEFAAAHDQVWYAPYEPGKISADDLAKLEELGWREDSDSWGHRC' A
#
# COMPACT_ATOMS: atom_id res chain seq x y z
N MET A 1 -9.25 -7.57 -10.89
CA MET A 1 -9.51 -6.44 -9.98
C MET A 1 -8.40 -5.42 -10.18
N ASN A 2 -8.63 -4.12 -9.95
CA ASN A 2 -7.57 -3.11 -10.14
C ASN A 2 -6.50 -3.28 -9.02
N PRO A 3 -5.21 -3.51 -9.32
CA PRO A 3 -4.17 -3.74 -8.31
C PRO A 3 -4.04 -2.63 -7.27
N ILE A 4 -4.35 -1.39 -7.64
CA ILE A 4 -4.33 -0.24 -6.73
C ILE A 4 -5.46 -0.38 -5.69
N ILE A 5 -6.69 -0.64 -6.14
CA ILE A 5 -7.85 -0.76 -5.23
C ILE A 5 -7.69 -1.96 -4.31
N GLU A 6 -7.16 -3.07 -4.83
CA GLU A 6 -6.92 -4.28 -4.03
C GLU A 6 -5.87 -4.04 -2.95
N GLY A 7 -4.74 -3.40 -3.29
CA GLY A 7 -3.72 -3.08 -2.29
C GLY A 7 -4.18 -2.05 -1.27
N LEU A 8 -4.93 -1.02 -1.67
CA LEU A 8 -5.58 -0.09 -0.72
C LEU A 8 -6.50 -0.84 0.25
N SER A 9 -7.25 -1.82 -0.25
CA SER A 9 -8.15 -2.63 0.58
C SER A 9 -7.38 -3.51 1.58
N ILE A 10 -6.17 -3.96 1.23
CA ILE A 10 -5.29 -4.67 2.16
C ILE A 10 -4.74 -3.70 3.21
N LEU A 11 -4.17 -2.57 2.78
CA LEU A 11 -3.55 -1.58 3.66
C LEU A 11 -4.57 -1.01 4.68
N ALA A 12 -5.79 -0.72 4.25
CA ALA A 12 -6.85 -0.21 5.12
C ALA A 12 -7.23 -1.15 6.28
N LYS A 13 -6.91 -2.46 6.20
CA LYS A 13 -7.10 -3.39 7.34
C LYS A 13 -6.17 -3.06 8.51
N TYR A 14 -4.97 -2.55 8.21
CA TYR A 14 -3.90 -2.28 9.18
C TYR A 14 -3.80 -0.78 9.54
N TYR A 15 -4.33 0.08 8.66
CA TYR A 15 -4.27 1.53 8.76
C TYR A 15 -5.64 2.17 8.48
N PRO A 16 -6.70 1.84 9.24
CA PRO A 16 -8.09 2.17 8.87
C PRO A 16 -8.39 3.68 8.79
N ASP A 17 -7.60 4.51 9.48
CA ASP A 17 -7.79 5.96 9.57
C ASP A 17 -6.72 6.76 8.81
N ASP A 18 -5.83 6.09 8.07
CA ASP A 18 -4.80 6.78 7.29
C ASP A 18 -5.31 7.32 5.95
N GLU A 19 -4.64 8.36 5.48
CA GLU A 19 -4.96 9.07 4.26
C GLU A 19 -4.13 8.57 3.06
N PHE A 20 -4.66 8.76 1.85
CA PHE A 20 -3.92 8.53 0.61
C PHE A 20 -3.42 9.86 0.02
N ALA A 21 -2.25 9.82 -0.59
CA ALA A 21 -1.73 10.87 -1.45
C ALA A 21 -1.57 10.34 -2.87
N ALA A 22 -1.70 11.21 -3.88
CA ALA A 22 -1.47 10.83 -5.27
C ALA A 22 -0.85 11.98 -6.04
N ALA A 23 0.12 11.67 -6.90
CA ALA A 23 0.74 12.62 -7.81
C ALA A 23 1.08 11.90 -9.12
N HIS A 24 0.60 12.45 -10.25
CA HIS A 24 0.78 11.87 -11.58
C HIS A 24 0.41 10.39 -11.65
N ASP A 25 1.40 9.53 -11.87
CA ASP A 25 1.34 8.08 -12.00
C ASP A 25 1.68 7.35 -10.69
N GLN A 26 1.61 8.02 -9.55
CA GLN A 26 2.02 7.45 -8.26
C GLN A 26 0.96 7.72 -7.19
N VAL A 27 0.69 6.68 -6.40
CA VAL A 27 -0.15 6.71 -5.20
C VAL A 27 0.71 6.36 -4.00
N TRP A 28 0.44 6.99 -2.86
CA TRP A 28 0.97 6.64 -1.54
C TRP A 28 -0.16 6.47 -0.54
N TYR A 29 0.02 5.60 0.45
CA TYR A 29 -0.95 5.37 1.52
C TYR A 29 -0.25 4.87 2.78
N ALA A 30 -0.56 5.45 3.94
CA ALA A 30 -0.04 5.05 5.25
C ALA A 30 1.50 5.03 5.38
N PRO A 31 2.06 5.12 6.60
CA PRO A 31 3.49 4.95 6.80
C PRO A 31 3.93 3.51 6.54
N TYR A 32 5.13 3.34 5.99
CA TYR A 32 5.75 2.02 5.84
C TYR A 32 6.32 1.56 7.19
N GLU A 33 5.67 0.58 7.82
CA GLU A 33 6.06 0.04 9.13
C GLU A 33 6.35 -1.47 9.02
N PRO A 34 7.64 -1.87 8.95
CA PRO A 34 8.02 -3.28 8.87
C PRO A 34 7.42 -4.11 10.01
N GLY A 35 6.82 -5.25 9.65
CA GLY A 35 6.23 -6.19 10.61
C GLY A 35 4.81 -5.84 11.09
N LYS A 36 4.23 -4.73 10.64
CA LYS A 36 2.81 -4.40 10.92
C LYS A 36 1.83 -5.21 10.08
N ILE A 37 2.21 -5.51 8.84
CA ILE A 37 1.41 -6.31 7.90
C ILE A 37 1.78 -7.79 8.02
N SER A 38 0.78 -8.68 7.94
CA SER A 38 1.03 -10.13 7.92
C SER A 38 1.84 -10.57 6.69
N ALA A 39 2.57 -11.69 6.80
CA ALA A 39 3.42 -12.17 5.70
C ALA A 39 2.63 -12.45 4.40
N ASP A 40 1.41 -12.97 4.52
CA ASP A 40 0.57 -13.28 3.36
C ASP A 40 0.06 -12.01 2.66
N ASP A 41 -0.42 -11.02 3.43
CA ASP A 41 -0.86 -9.74 2.88
C ASP A 41 0.33 -8.92 2.32
N LEU A 42 1.52 -9.02 2.93
CA LEU A 42 2.74 -8.40 2.43
C LEU A 42 3.14 -8.98 1.08
N ALA A 43 3.21 -10.31 0.96
CA ALA A 43 3.50 -10.99 -0.30
C ALA A 43 2.47 -10.60 -1.39
N LYS A 44 1.21 -10.42 -0.99
CA LYS A 44 0.16 -9.96 -1.91
C LYS A 44 0.37 -8.51 -2.34
N LEU A 45 0.73 -7.60 -1.44
CA LEU A 45 1.04 -6.21 -1.76
C LEU A 45 2.21 -6.12 -2.74
N GLU A 46 3.26 -6.90 -2.54
CA GLU A 46 4.41 -7.00 -3.45
C GLU A 46 3.99 -7.49 -4.84
N GLU A 47 3.17 -8.54 -4.93
CA GLU A 47 2.60 -9.05 -6.20
C GLU A 47 1.78 -7.98 -6.92
N LEU A 48 1.03 -7.18 -6.17
CA LEU A 48 0.21 -6.10 -6.70
C LEU A 48 1.03 -4.86 -7.08
N GLY A 49 2.32 -4.79 -6.72
CA GLY A 49 3.24 -3.69 -7.06
C GLY A 49 3.37 -2.60 -5.99
N TRP A 50 2.78 -2.80 -4.80
CA TRP A 50 2.94 -1.94 -3.65
C TRP A 50 4.28 -2.19 -2.96
N ARG A 51 4.99 -1.13 -2.58
CA ARG A 51 6.33 -1.19 -1.97
C ARG A 51 6.56 0.05 -1.11
N GLU A 52 7.61 0.01 -0.30
CA GLU A 52 8.11 1.22 0.36
C GLU A 52 8.52 2.28 -0.68
N ASP A 53 8.00 3.49 -0.53
CA ASP A 53 8.44 4.68 -1.25
C ASP A 53 8.28 5.90 -0.35
N SER A 54 9.39 6.60 -0.08
CA SER A 54 9.41 7.82 0.74
C SER A 54 8.71 7.64 2.10
N ASP A 55 9.08 6.60 2.85
CA ASP A 55 8.52 6.22 4.15
C ASP A 55 7.01 5.88 4.14
N SER A 56 6.41 5.64 2.97
CA SER A 56 4.99 5.30 2.80
C SER A 56 4.81 4.07 1.90
N TRP A 57 3.63 3.45 1.90
CA TRP A 57 3.31 2.44 0.88
C TRP A 57 2.99 3.11 -0.45
N GLY A 58 3.83 2.89 -1.46
CA GLY A 58 3.70 3.47 -2.79
C GLY A 58 3.33 2.45 -3.87
N HIS A 59 2.53 2.89 -4.85
CA HIS A 59 2.20 2.15 -6.07
C HIS A 59 2.28 3.06 -7.31
N ARG A 60 2.94 2.58 -8.38
CA ARG A 60 2.96 3.29 -9.68
C ARG A 60 1.91 2.73 -10.63
N CYS A 61 1.07 3.61 -11.15
CA CYS A 61 0.04 3.36 -12.15
C CYS A 61 0.60 2.89 -13.50
#